data_AF-A0A1G7C841-F1
#
_entry.id   AF-A0A1G7C841-F1
#
_cell.length_a   1.000
_cell.length_b   1.000
_cell.length_c   1.000
_cell.angle_alpha   90.00
_cell.angle_beta   90.00
_cell.angle_gamma   90.00
#
_symmetry.space_group_name_H-M   'P 1'
#
loop_
_entity.id
_entity.type
_entity.pdbx_description
1 polymer ?
#
loop_
_entity_poly.entity_id
_entity_poly.type
_entity_poly.pdbx_seq_one_letter_code
_entity_poly.pdbx_strand_id
1 'polypeptide(L)'
;MTGAAQFEQGRDFHHLSFPVNPVTAGFLTFDGNIFVYHETGSSCSVKVNKRISFYVDPIISHSFGSRDKFNAFLSAKFHANGGMLTDTYLLADADEPLCLGLRYATVYKSPDEMVLLDGSWAYLFERQTHAPANTEQNFDCKMASMKVEHLICNNPELVKLDATVNRGYVGMLLTDSKEISYEDSVRKGQLDWLKNVRNKCETRACLFDAYSSRIRFIKSRISIAYPSYPAQEPDQDGD
;
A
#
# COMPACT_ATOMS: atom_id res chain seq x y z
N MET A 1 3.68 2.88 -7.19
CA MET A 1 2.47 2.06 -7.03
C MET A 1 1.81 2.50 -5.75
N THR A 2 0.49 2.66 -5.72
CA THR A 2 -0.27 3.16 -4.55
C THR A 2 -1.22 2.11 -3.97
N GLY A 3 -1.61 1.10 -4.74
CA GLY A 3 -2.46 0.01 -4.26
C GLY A 3 -2.28 -1.28 -5.03
N ALA A 4 -2.72 -2.37 -4.41
CA ALA A 4 -2.78 -3.71 -5.00
C ALA A 4 -4.00 -4.44 -4.41
N ALA A 5 -4.86 -5.03 -5.23
CA ALA A 5 -6.04 -5.77 -4.77
C ALA A 5 -6.40 -6.89 -5.75
N GLN A 6 -6.93 -7.99 -5.22
CA GLN A 6 -7.44 -9.08 -6.03
C GLN A 6 -8.84 -8.71 -6.56
N PHE A 7 -9.10 -8.89 -7.85
CA PHE A 7 -10.38 -8.55 -8.47
C PHE A 7 -11.26 -9.76 -8.81
N GLU A 8 -10.69 -10.97 -8.83
CA GLU A 8 -11.42 -12.23 -8.99
C GLU A 8 -10.81 -13.33 -8.12
N GLN A 9 -11.58 -14.39 -7.81
CA GLN A 9 -11.05 -15.49 -7.01
C GLN A 9 -10.09 -16.35 -7.85
N GLY A 10 -8.81 -15.96 -7.85
CA GLY A 10 -7.71 -16.71 -8.46
C GLY A 10 -6.92 -17.52 -7.44
N ARG A 11 -6.19 -18.54 -7.93
CA ARG A 11 -5.16 -19.25 -7.16
C ARG A 11 -3.76 -18.69 -7.39
N ASP A 12 -3.64 -17.71 -8.28
CA ASP A 12 -2.42 -16.99 -8.57
C ASP A 12 -2.09 -15.99 -7.46
N PHE A 13 -0.80 -15.80 -7.23
CA PHE A 13 -0.27 -14.88 -6.24
C PHE A 13 0.09 -13.56 -6.92
N HIS A 14 0.10 -12.48 -6.15
CA HIS A 14 0.60 -11.21 -6.65
C HIS A 14 2.08 -11.38 -7.04
N HIS A 15 2.44 -11.00 -8.27
CA HIS A 15 3.82 -11.05 -8.73
C HIS A 15 4.60 -9.76 -8.44
N LEU A 16 3.90 -8.64 -8.21
CA LEU A 16 4.53 -7.39 -7.79
C LEU A 16 4.48 -7.25 -6.27
N SER A 17 5.52 -6.63 -5.72
CA SER A 17 5.61 -6.35 -4.29
C SER A 17 4.50 -5.40 -3.86
N PHE A 18 3.91 -5.64 -2.68
CA PHE A 18 2.92 -4.74 -2.12
C PHE A 18 3.52 -3.36 -1.80
N PRO A 19 2.84 -2.26 -2.16
CA PRO A 19 3.34 -0.90 -1.95
C PRO A 19 3.11 -0.44 -0.50
N VAL A 20 3.69 -1.14 0.48
CA VAL A 20 3.52 -0.85 1.91
C VAL A 20 4.16 0.49 2.29
N ASN A 21 5.31 0.79 1.70
CA ASN A 21 6.01 2.05 1.89
C ASN A 21 6.20 2.76 0.54
N PRO A 22 5.61 3.95 0.32
CA PRO A 22 5.71 4.67 -0.94
C PRO A 22 7.14 4.97 -1.39
N VAL A 23 8.11 5.06 -0.48
CA VAL A 23 9.52 5.34 -0.79
C VAL A 23 10.19 4.15 -1.49
N THR A 24 9.78 2.92 -1.17
CA THR A 24 10.35 1.68 -1.72
C THR A 24 9.38 0.97 -2.67
N ALA A 25 8.13 1.44 -2.75
CA ALA A 25 7.11 0.90 -3.63
C ALA A 25 7.54 1.01 -5.10
N GLY A 26 7.36 -0.07 -5.86
CA GLY A 26 7.73 -0.06 -7.27
C GLY A 26 6.93 0.96 -8.09
N PHE A 27 7.53 1.52 -9.13
CA PHE A 27 6.90 2.50 -10.00
C PHE A 27 7.09 2.15 -11.48
N LEU A 28 6.16 2.64 -12.31
CA LEU A 28 6.19 2.43 -13.76
C LEU A 28 6.58 3.72 -14.47
N THR A 29 7.45 3.60 -15.46
CA THR A 29 7.66 4.63 -16.48
C THR A 29 7.27 4.10 -17.84
N PHE A 30 6.78 4.97 -18.72
CA PHE A 30 6.29 4.60 -20.04
C PHE A 30 6.73 5.63 -21.09
N ASP A 31 7.35 5.17 -22.17
CA ASP A 31 7.85 6.03 -23.25
C ASP A 31 6.95 6.02 -24.52
N GLY A 32 5.87 5.24 -24.51
CA GLY A 32 4.99 5.02 -25.67
C GLY A 32 5.05 3.60 -26.23
N ASN A 33 6.17 2.90 -26.07
CA ASN A 33 6.41 1.55 -26.60
C ASN A 33 6.89 0.55 -25.54
N ILE A 34 7.50 1.03 -24.46
CA ILE A 34 8.10 0.20 -23.42
C ILE A 34 7.61 0.69 -22.06
N PHE A 35 7.13 -0.25 -21.25
CA PHE A 35 6.96 -0.05 -19.82
C PHE A 35 8.21 -0.50 -19.10
N VAL A 36 8.71 0.32 -18.19
CA VAL A 36 9.81 -0.03 -17.30
C VAL A 36 9.28 -0.02 -15.88
N TYR A 37 9.39 -1.17 -15.21
CA TYR A 37 9.10 -1.29 -13.78
C TYR A 37 10.39 -1.12 -13.00
N HIS A 38 10.34 -0.27 -11.98
CA HIS A 38 11.46 0.05 -11.12
C HIS A 38 11.13 -0.35 -9.69
N GLU A 39 12.04 -1.07 -9.04
CA GLU A 39 12.06 -1.31 -7.60
C GLU A 39 13.43 -0.88 -7.05
N THR A 40 13.60 -0.97 -5.73
CA THR A 40 14.84 -0.51 -5.07
C THR A 40 16.07 -1.22 -5.63
N GLY A 41 16.88 -0.48 -6.41
CA GLY A 41 18.14 -0.98 -6.98
C GLY A 41 18.00 -1.90 -8.18
N SER A 42 16.81 -2.06 -8.76
CA SER A 42 16.59 -2.92 -9.94
C SER A 42 15.48 -2.36 -10.82
N SER A 43 15.56 -2.63 -12.12
CA SER A 43 14.49 -2.32 -13.06
C SER A 43 14.42 -3.39 -14.14
N CYS A 44 13.24 -3.52 -14.74
CA CYS A 44 13.00 -4.43 -15.84
C CYS A 44 12.08 -3.77 -16.85
N SER A 45 12.17 -4.17 -18.12
CA SER A 45 11.46 -3.53 -19.22
C SER A 45 10.62 -4.53 -20.01
N VAL A 46 9.37 -4.16 -20.31
CA VAL A 46 8.48 -4.96 -21.16
C VAL A 46 7.94 -4.12 -22.30
N LYS A 47 8.03 -4.67 -23.52
CA LYS A 47 7.50 -4.02 -24.72
C LYS A 47 5.98 -4.10 -24.75
N VAL A 48 5.35 -3.07 -25.30
CA VAL A 48 3.95 -3.13 -25.71
C VAL A 48 3.83 -4.06 -26.92
N ASN A 49 3.04 -5.12 -26.78
CA ASN A 49 2.69 -5.99 -27.89
C ASN A 49 1.58 -5.37 -28.75
N LYS A 50 0.55 -4.82 -28.09
CA LYS A 50 -0.60 -4.22 -28.79
C LYS A 50 -1.19 -3.07 -27.99
N ARG A 51 -1.51 -1.98 -28.68
CA ARG A 51 -2.43 -0.95 -28.17
C ARG A 51 -3.83 -1.25 -28.69
N ILE A 52 -4.82 -1.30 -27.80
CA ILE A 52 -6.22 -1.53 -28.17
C ILE A 52 -7.07 -0.32 -27.79
N SER A 53 -8.18 -0.14 -28.50
CA SER A 53 -9.20 0.82 -28.07
C SER A 53 -9.86 0.30 -26.80
N PHE A 54 -9.94 1.14 -25.76
CA PHE A 54 -10.51 0.76 -24.47
C PHE A 54 -11.96 0.24 -24.59
N TYR A 55 -12.71 0.67 -25.62
CA TYR A 55 -14.08 0.23 -25.85
C TYR A 55 -14.22 -1.27 -26.22
N VAL A 56 -13.16 -1.91 -26.73
CA VAL A 56 -13.18 -3.31 -27.15
C VAL A 56 -12.42 -4.23 -26.18
N ASP A 57 -12.36 -3.86 -24.91
CA ASP A 57 -11.57 -4.59 -23.91
C ASP A 57 -12.25 -5.90 -23.45
N PRO A 58 -11.70 -7.08 -23.81
CA PRO A 58 -12.29 -8.36 -23.47
C PRO A 58 -12.10 -8.72 -21.99
N ILE A 59 -11.10 -8.18 -21.29
CA ILE A 59 -10.81 -8.48 -19.89
C ILE A 59 -11.84 -7.80 -19.00
N ILE A 60 -12.13 -6.51 -19.24
CA ILE A 60 -13.22 -5.82 -18.53
C ILE A 60 -14.54 -6.56 -18.75
N SER A 61 -14.83 -6.97 -19.98
CA SER A 61 -16.05 -7.73 -20.27
C SER A 61 -16.08 -9.10 -19.60
N HIS A 62 -14.95 -9.80 -19.53
CA HIS A 62 -14.88 -11.15 -18.96
C HIS A 62 -14.88 -11.14 -17.43
N SER A 63 -13.93 -10.44 -16.82
CA SER A 63 -13.70 -10.48 -15.37
C SER A 63 -14.61 -9.54 -14.59
N PHE A 64 -14.97 -8.39 -15.15
CA PHE A 64 -15.83 -7.41 -14.48
C PHE A 64 -17.27 -7.40 -15.03
N GLY A 65 -17.51 -7.90 -16.25
CA GLY A 65 -18.81 -7.90 -16.91
C GLY A 65 -19.20 -6.56 -17.53
N SER A 66 -18.71 -5.43 -17.02
CA SER A 66 -18.91 -4.11 -17.62
C SER A 66 -17.86 -3.09 -17.14
N ARG A 67 -17.73 -1.99 -17.89
CA ARG A 67 -16.90 -0.85 -17.49
C ARG A 67 -17.34 -0.25 -16.16
N ASP A 68 -18.65 -0.16 -15.91
CA ASP A 68 -19.17 0.40 -14.65
C ASP A 68 -18.77 -0.45 -13.45
N LYS A 69 -18.78 -1.78 -13.58
CA LYS A 69 -18.33 -2.69 -12.53
C LYS A 69 -16.82 -2.61 -12.30
N PHE A 70 -16.03 -2.47 -13.36
CA PHE A 70 -14.59 -2.20 -13.25
C PHE A 70 -14.32 -0.88 -12.51
N ASN A 71 -15.00 0.20 -12.89
CA ASN A 71 -14.88 1.49 -12.21
C ASN A 71 -15.35 1.41 -10.74
N ALA A 72 -16.43 0.67 -10.46
CA ALA A 72 -16.90 0.44 -9.10
C ALA A 72 -15.87 -0.32 -8.25
N PHE A 73 -15.19 -1.32 -8.83
CA PHE A 73 -14.07 -2.00 -8.18
C PHE A 73 -12.93 -1.04 -7.86
N LEU A 74 -12.49 -0.23 -8.83
CA LEU A 74 -11.40 0.74 -8.62
C LEU A 74 -11.77 1.78 -7.56
N SER A 75 -13.01 2.26 -7.58
CA SER A 75 -13.52 3.20 -6.58
C SER A 75 -13.57 2.57 -5.18
N ALA A 76 -14.08 1.34 -5.05
CA ALA A 76 -14.18 0.66 -3.76
C ALA A 76 -12.80 0.30 -3.18
N LYS A 77 -11.91 -0.29 -3.99
CA LYS A 77 -10.59 -0.74 -3.54
C LYS A 77 -9.60 0.39 -3.36
N PHE A 78 -9.60 1.37 -4.25
CA PHE A 78 -8.53 2.35 -4.34
C PHE A 78 -9.00 3.80 -4.27
N HIS A 79 -10.31 4.06 -4.09
CA HIS A 79 -10.88 5.41 -4.20
C HIS A 79 -10.48 6.13 -5.52
N ALA A 80 -10.08 5.38 -6.54
CA ALA A 80 -9.64 5.91 -7.81
C ALA A 80 -10.84 6.40 -8.64
N ASN A 81 -10.63 7.42 -9.45
CA ASN A 81 -11.71 8.02 -10.23
C ASN A 81 -12.10 7.12 -11.42
N GLY A 82 -11.17 6.40 -12.04
CA GLY A 82 -11.44 5.37 -13.08
C GLY A 82 -12.08 5.88 -14.39
N GLY A 83 -12.76 7.03 -14.36
CA GLY A 83 -13.51 7.62 -15.46
C GLY A 83 -12.67 8.13 -16.62
N MET A 84 -11.34 8.19 -16.47
CA MET A 84 -10.42 8.72 -17.49
C MET A 84 -9.39 7.71 -17.99
N LEU A 85 -9.53 6.42 -17.69
CA LEU A 85 -8.72 5.39 -18.35
C LEU A 85 -9.14 5.32 -19.84
N THR A 86 -8.24 5.76 -20.73
CA THR A 86 -8.51 5.94 -22.17
C THR A 86 -7.69 5.01 -23.04
N ASP A 87 -6.49 4.66 -22.57
CA ASP A 87 -5.54 3.85 -23.33
C ASP A 87 -5.40 2.49 -22.70
N THR A 88 -5.45 1.44 -23.52
CA THR A 88 -5.21 0.07 -23.09
C THR A 88 -4.03 -0.51 -23.84
N TYR A 89 -3.08 -1.06 -23.09
CA TYR A 89 -1.87 -1.68 -23.61
C TYR A 89 -1.80 -3.13 -23.15
N LEU A 90 -1.61 -4.03 -24.12
CA LEU A 90 -1.26 -5.43 -23.86
C LEU A 90 0.26 -5.56 -23.94
N LEU A 91 0.86 -6.01 -22.85
CA LEU A 91 2.30 -6.18 -22.77
C LEU A 91 2.74 -7.50 -23.44
N ALA A 92 3.98 -7.53 -23.91
CA ALA A 92 4.59 -8.72 -24.49
C ALA A 92 5.04 -9.72 -23.41
N ASP A 93 5.67 -10.82 -23.83
CA ASP A 93 6.33 -11.72 -22.90
C ASP A 93 7.50 -11.02 -22.20
N ALA A 94 7.80 -11.46 -20.99
CA ALA A 94 8.91 -11.02 -20.17
C ALA A 94 9.37 -12.15 -19.24
N ASP A 95 10.61 -12.61 -19.43
CA ASP A 95 11.20 -13.71 -18.67
C ASP A 95 12.06 -13.23 -17.49
N GLU A 96 12.27 -11.92 -17.36
CA GLU A 96 13.00 -11.33 -16.24
C GLU A 96 12.19 -11.49 -14.94
N PRO A 97 12.76 -12.02 -13.85
CA PRO A 97 12.02 -12.28 -12.60
C PRO A 97 11.27 -11.08 -12.04
N LEU A 98 11.83 -9.86 -12.15
CA LEU A 98 11.19 -8.63 -11.70
C LEU A 98 9.97 -8.22 -12.54
N CYS A 99 9.90 -8.71 -13.78
CA CYS A 99 8.85 -8.40 -14.74
C CYS A 99 7.78 -9.48 -14.84
N LEU A 100 7.78 -10.48 -13.95
CA LEU A 100 6.74 -11.51 -13.93
C LEU A 100 5.34 -10.90 -13.83
N GLY A 101 5.17 -9.84 -13.02
CA GLY A 101 3.90 -9.11 -12.92
C GLY A 101 3.56 -8.19 -14.09
N LEU A 102 4.45 -8.04 -15.07
CA LEU A 102 4.20 -7.31 -16.32
C LEU A 102 4.01 -8.27 -17.50
N ARG A 103 4.31 -9.55 -17.33
CA ARG A 103 4.27 -10.56 -18.38
C ARG A 103 2.84 -10.72 -18.90
N TYR A 104 2.61 -10.41 -20.18
CA TYR A 104 1.28 -10.42 -20.80
C TYR A 104 0.22 -9.58 -20.07
N ALA A 105 0.65 -8.69 -19.17
CA ALA A 105 -0.25 -7.88 -18.38
C ALA A 105 -1.01 -6.89 -19.26
N THR A 106 -2.15 -6.44 -18.74
CA THR A 106 -2.94 -5.38 -19.36
C THR A 106 -2.81 -4.10 -18.56
N VAL A 107 -2.37 -3.03 -19.20
CA VAL A 107 -2.23 -1.72 -18.58
C VAL A 107 -3.30 -0.78 -19.14
N TYR A 108 -4.16 -0.33 -18.25
CA TYR A 108 -5.07 0.79 -18.48
C TYR A 108 -4.39 2.07 -18.03
N LYS A 109 -4.39 3.09 -18.88
CA LYS A 109 -3.69 4.34 -18.61
C LYS A 109 -4.60 5.54 -18.83
N SER A 110 -4.45 6.53 -17.95
CA SER A 110 -4.90 7.91 -18.10
C SER A 110 -3.68 8.85 -17.97
N PRO A 111 -3.86 10.18 -17.94
CA PRO A 111 -2.78 11.08 -17.57
C PRO A 111 -2.27 10.81 -16.15
N ASP A 112 -3.16 10.70 -15.17
CA ASP A 112 -2.81 10.74 -13.74
C ASP A 112 -2.81 9.37 -13.06
N GLU A 113 -3.38 8.34 -13.68
CA GLU A 113 -3.51 7.00 -13.12
C GLU A 113 -3.12 5.93 -14.16
N MET A 114 -2.57 4.82 -13.69
CA MET A 114 -2.48 3.57 -14.42
C MET A 114 -2.99 2.43 -13.56
N VAL A 115 -3.73 1.51 -14.18
CA VAL A 115 -4.13 0.25 -13.57
C VAL A 115 -3.49 -0.87 -14.38
N LEU A 116 -2.67 -1.66 -13.72
CA LEU A 116 -2.10 -2.88 -14.30
C LEU A 116 -2.92 -4.07 -13.81
N LEU A 117 -3.39 -4.90 -14.73
CA LEU A 117 -3.98 -6.20 -14.44
C LEU A 117 -3.02 -7.32 -14.86
N ASP A 118 -2.70 -8.19 -13.91
CA ASP A 118 -1.90 -9.39 -14.10
C ASP A 118 -2.56 -10.55 -13.33
N GLY A 119 -2.93 -11.62 -14.06
CA GLY A 119 -3.75 -12.69 -13.50
C GLY A 119 -5.04 -12.15 -12.88
N SER A 120 -5.27 -12.48 -11.60
CA SER A 120 -6.40 -12.02 -10.79
C SER A 120 -6.12 -10.75 -9.98
N TRP A 121 -4.98 -10.08 -10.22
CA TRP A 121 -4.51 -8.93 -9.45
C TRP A 121 -4.57 -7.63 -10.22
N ALA A 122 -5.05 -6.58 -9.53
CA ALA A 122 -5.03 -5.21 -9.99
C ALA A 122 -4.03 -4.40 -9.16
N TYR A 123 -3.19 -3.62 -9.83
CA TYR A 123 -2.24 -2.71 -9.20
C TYR A 123 -2.52 -1.28 -9.67
N LEU A 124 -2.73 -0.38 -8.73
CA LEU A 124 -2.92 1.05 -9.01
C LEU A 124 -1.58 1.78 -8.93
N PHE A 125 -1.34 2.62 -9.92
CA PHE A 125 -0.25 3.58 -9.95
C PHE A 125 -0.83 4.96 -10.15
N GLU A 126 -0.48 5.89 -9.27
CA GLU A 126 -0.79 7.31 -9.45
C GLU A 126 0.45 8.05 -9.92
N ARG A 127 0.22 9.10 -10.72
CA ARG A 127 1.27 10.02 -11.15
C ARG A 127 1.86 10.69 -9.91
N GLN A 128 3.14 10.47 -9.72
CA GLN A 128 3.89 11.11 -8.64
C GLN A 128 3.98 12.62 -8.89
N THR A 129 3.32 13.42 -8.06
CA THR A 129 3.36 14.88 -8.08
C THR A 129 4.27 15.47 -7.00
N HIS A 130 4.63 14.66 -6.01
CA HIS A 130 5.43 15.05 -4.85
C HIS A 130 6.40 13.91 -4.46
N ALA A 131 7.40 14.21 -3.64
CA ALA A 131 8.27 13.17 -3.09
C ALA A 131 7.44 12.20 -2.21
N PRO A 132 7.66 10.87 -2.32
CA PRO A 132 6.94 9.91 -1.50
C PRO A 132 7.34 10.09 -0.03
N ALA A 133 6.34 10.06 0.86
CA ALA A 133 6.58 10.07 2.29
C ALA A 133 6.88 8.65 2.79
N ASN A 134 7.86 8.52 3.68
CA ASN A 134 8.15 7.26 4.36
C ASN A 134 7.06 6.97 5.41
N THR A 135 6.30 5.90 5.23
CA THR A 135 5.19 5.52 6.13
C THR A 135 5.65 5.06 7.52
N GLU A 136 6.93 4.78 7.71
CA GLU A 136 7.52 4.44 9.01
C GLU A 136 7.90 5.67 9.83
N GLN A 137 7.99 6.84 9.19
CA GLN A 137 8.27 8.09 9.88
C GLN A 137 6.99 8.63 10.53
N ASN A 138 7.17 9.47 11.56
CA ASN A 138 6.05 10.20 12.15
C ASN A 138 5.60 11.34 11.21
N PHE A 139 4.43 11.89 11.50
CA PHE A 139 3.97 13.09 10.80
C PHE A 139 4.88 14.28 11.08
N ASP A 140 4.98 15.21 10.12
CA ASP A 140 5.79 16.42 10.30
C ASP A 140 5.17 17.33 11.38
N CYS A 141 5.87 17.47 12.50
CA CYS A 141 5.45 18.34 13.59
C CYS A 141 5.30 19.82 13.22
N LYS A 142 5.94 20.27 12.13
CA LYS A 142 5.75 21.63 11.60
C LYS A 142 4.39 21.79 10.92
N MET A 143 3.79 20.68 10.49
CA MET A 143 2.48 20.62 9.84
C MET A 143 1.37 20.17 10.80
N ALA A 144 1.66 20.09 12.11
CA ALA A 144 0.67 19.75 13.13
C ALA A 144 -0.49 20.75 13.09
N SER A 145 -1.70 20.24 12.94
CA SER A 145 -2.94 21.01 12.78
C SER A 145 -3.98 20.66 13.85
N MET A 146 -3.89 19.47 14.44
CA MET A 146 -4.79 19.01 15.49
C MET A 146 -4.18 19.19 16.89
N LYS A 147 -5.04 19.44 17.90
CA LYS A 147 -4.62 19.49 19.32
C LYS A 147 -3.79 18.27 19.72
N VAL A 148 -4.21 17.08 19.30
CA VAL A 148 -3.50 15.82 19.59
C VAL A 148 -2.11 15.78 18.97
N GLU A 149 -1.93 16.33 17.77
CA GLU A 149 -0.64 16.42 17.09
C GLU A 149 0.30 17.36 17.83
N HIS A 150 -0.20 18.52 18.28
CA HIS A 150 0.59 19.42 19.13
C HIS A 150 0.97 18.77 20.47
N LEU A 151 0.10 17.97 21.08
CA LEU A 151 0.43 17.25 22.32
C LEU A 151 1.58 16.26 22.10
N ILE A 152 1.57 15.55 20.97
CA ILE A 152 2.63 14.61 20.58
C ILE A 152 3.92 15.39 20.31
N CYS A 153 3.88 16.40 19.45
CA CYS A 153 5.06 17.15 19.03
C CYS A 153 5.76 17.90 20.15
N ASN A 154 5.02 18.33 21.18
CA ASN A 154 5.56 18.99 22.36
C ASN A 154 6.05 18.00 23.44
N ASN A 155 6.15 16.70 23.12
CA ASN A 155 6.65 15.68 24.05
C ASN A 155 7.52 14.64 23.30
N PRO A 156 8.85 14.62 23.52
CA PRO A 156 9.76 13.70 22.83
C PRO A 156 9.45 12.20 23.01
N GLU A 157 8.85 11.79 24.12
CA GLU A 157 8.49 10.39 24.35
C GLU A 157 7.27 9.99 23.53
N LEU A 158 6.25 10.86 23.44
CA LEU A 158 5.08 10.64 22.60
C LEU A 158 5.47 10.58 21.11
N VAL A 159 6.44 11.39 20.68
CA VAL A 159 7.01 11.31 19.32
C VAL A 159 7.61 9.92 19.04
N LYS A 160 8.34 9.34 20.00
CA LYS A 160 8.92 7.99 19.87
C LYS A 160 7.85 6.90 19.84
N LEU A 161 6.80 7.04 20.65
CA LEU A 161 5.69 6.10 20.69
C LEU A 161 4.88 6.12 19.39
N ASP A 162 4.64 7.30 18.82
CA ASP A 162 3.98 7.44 17.51
C ASP A 162 4.78 6.76 16.40
N ALA A 163 6.08 7.01 16.33
CA ALA A 163 6.98 6.33 15.38
C ALA A 163 7.05 4.81 15.61
N THR A 164 6.86 4.34 16.85
CA THR A 164 6.81 2.90 17.15
C THR A 164 5.51 2.27 16.65
N VAL A 165 4.38 2.95 16.82
CA VAL A 165 3.10 2.49 16.25
C VAL A 165 3.13 2.50 14.73
N ASN A 166 3.70 3.51 14.08
CA ASN A 166 3.78 3.57 12.61
C ASN A 166 4.62 2.42 12.04
N ARG A 167 5.82 2.17 12.58
CA ARG A 167 6.65 1.01 12.19
C ARG A 167 5.92 -0.31 12.43
N GLY A 168 5.23 -0.43 13.56
CA GLY A 168 4.42 -1.60 13.88
C GLY A 168 3.26 -1.82 12.90
N TYR A 169 2.59 -0.75 12.46
CA TYR A 169 1.55 -0.78 11.44
C TYR A 169 2.10 -1.24 10.08
N VAL A 170 3.25 -0.70 9.66
CA VAL A 170 3.96 -1.16 8.45
C VAL A 170 4.29 -2.65 8.54
N GLY A 171 4.77 -3.12 9.69
CA GLY A 171 4.99 -4.55 9.94
C GLY A 171 3.72 -5.39 9.77
N MET A 172 2.59 -4.94 10.31
CA MET A 172 1.31 -5.65 10.13
C MET A 172 0.84 -5.67 8.68
N LEU A 173 1.08 -4.61 7.90
CA LEU A 173 0.76 -4.61 6.46
C LEU A 173 1.59 -5.66 5.70
N LEU A 174 2.82 -5.93 6.14
CA LEU A 174 3.66 -6.95 5.51
C LEU A 174 3.26 -8.38 5.88
N THR A 175 2.77 -8.61 7.10
CA THR A 175 2.48 -9.97 7.60
C THR A 175 1.03 -10.39 7.47
N ASP A 176 0.09 -9.45 7.62
CA ASP A 176 -1.33 -9.77 7.82
C ASP A 176 -2.23 -9.28 6.66
N SER A 177 -1.76 -8.34 5.85
CA SER A 177 -2.56 -7.82 4.71
C SER A 177 -2.52 -8.79 3.54
N LYS A 178 -3.68 -8.94 2.90
CA LYS A 178 -3.85 -9.71 1.65
C LYS A 178 -3.95 -8.80 0.42
N GLU A 179 -4.06 -7.50 0.64
CA GLU A 179 -4.12 -6.47 -0.38
C GLU A 179 -3.70 -5.13 0.23
N ILE A 180 -3.31 -4.18 -0.60
CA ILE A 180 -3.10 -2.78 -0.21
C ILE A 180 -4.20 -1.96 -0.86
N SER A 181 -5.31 -1.83 -0.14
CA SER A 181 -6.54 -1.16 -0.60
C SER A 181 -7.20 -0.42 0.57
N TYR A 182 -8.24 0.37 0.32
CA TYR A 182 -9.10 0.97 1.36
C TYR A 182 -9.95 -0.07 2.10
N GLU A 183 -10.10 -1.26 1.53
CA GLU A 183 -10.85 -2.34 2.14
C GLU A 183 -10.02 -3.23 3.07
N ASP A 184 -8.69 -3.13 3.00
CA ASP A 184 -7.76 -3.89 3.82
C ASP A 184 -8.03 -3.71 5.32
N SER A 185 -8.09 -4.85 6.02
CA SER A 185 -8.49 -4.88 7.44
C SER A 185 -7.44 -4.25 8.37
N VAL A 186 -6.16 -4.35 8.02
CA VAL A 186 -5.06 -3.76 8.81
C VAL A 186 -5.13 -2.24 8.70
N ARG A 187 -5.29 -1.72 7.47
CA ARG A 187 -5.48 -0.28 7.21
C ARG A 187 -6.73 0.27 7.91
N LYS A 188 -7.88 -0.38 7.75
CA LYS A 188 -9.13 0.01 8.44
C LYS A 188 -8.93 0.06 9.96
N GLY A 189 -8.34 -0.98 10.54
CA GLY A 189 -8.08 -1.04 11.98
C GLY A 189 -7.12 0.05 12.48
N GLN A 190 -6.15 0.46 11.67
CA GLN A 190 -5.27 1.60 11.99
C GLN A 190 -6.02 2.93 11.93
N LEU A 191 -6.80 3.17 10.87
CA LEU A 191 -7.60 4.38 10.72
C LEU A 191 -8.64 4.53 11.82
N ASP A 192 -9.32 3.43 12.19
CA ASP A 192 -10.28 3.41 13.27
C ASP A 192 -9.63 3.69 14.63
N TRP A 193 -8.45 3.13 14.90
CA TRP A 193 -7.72 3.42 16.12
C TRP A 193 -7.28 4.89 16.19
N LEU A 194 -6.78 5.44 15.08
CA LEU A 194 -6.43 6.86 15.00
C LEU A 194 -7.64 7.75 15.30
N LYS A 195 -8.76 7.50 14.62
CA LYS A 195 -9.97 8.32 14.72
C LYS A 195 -10.65 8.22 16.09
N ASN A 196 -10.77 7.01 16.61
CA ASN A 196 -11.63 6.73 17.77
C ASN A 196 -10.88 6.64 19.09
N VAL A 197 -9.55 6.48 19.06
CA VAL A 197 -8.72 6.37 20.28
C VAL A 197 -7.72 7.52 20.35
N ARG A 198 -6.71 7.56 19.47
CA ARG A 198 -5.64 8.57 19.53
C ARG A 198 -6.21 9.99 19.44
N ASN A 199 -6.99 10.29 18.40
CA ASN A 199 -7.49 11.63 18.13
C ASN A 199 -8.58 12.10 19.11
N LYS A 200 -9.04 11.23 20.01
CA LYS A 200 -9.94 11.58 21.12
C LYS A 200 -9.18 12.00 22.39
N CYS A 201 -7.88 11.77 22.46
CA CYS A 201 -7.10 12.17 23.62
C CYS A 201 -6.93 13.69 23.72
N GLU A 202 -7.22 14.23 24.90
CA GLU A 202 -7.05 15.64 25.22
C GLU A 202 -5.83 15.93 26.10
N THR A 203 -5.18 14.88 26.62
CA THR A 203 -4.06 14.97 27.57
C THR A 203 -2.92 14.04 27.16
N ARG A 204 -1.71 14.32 27.67
CA ARG A 204 -0.54 13.45 27.45
C ARG A 204 -0.72 12.07 28.09
N ALA A 205 -1.31 11.99 29.28
CA ALA A 205 -1.57 10.72 29.97
C ALA A 205 -2.45 9.80 29.11
N CYS A 206 -3.54 10.32 28.52
CA CYS A 206 -4.37 9.57 27.58
C CYS A 206 -3.56 9.03 26.40
N LEU A 207 -2.66 9.84 25.83
CA LEU A 207 -1.82 9.41 24.71
C LEU A 207 -0.85 8.31 25.09
N PHE A 208 -0.22 8.39 26.26
CA PHE A 208 0.65 7.33 26.77
C PHE A 208 -0.10 6.00 26.89
N ASP A 209 -1.31 6.02 27.43
CA ASP A 209 -2.15 4.81 27.55
C ASP A 209 -2.57 4.28 26.18
N ALA A 210 -3.03 5.16 25.28
CA ALA A 210 -3.45 4.81 23.93
C ALA A 210 -2.31 4.16 23.12
N TYR A 211 -1.12 4.77 23.13
CA TYR A 211 0.04 4.23 22.43
C TYR A 211 0.52 2.92 23.05
N SER A 212 0.61 2.83 24.38
CA SER A 212 1.06 1.61 25.07
C SER A 212 0.13 0.43 24.76
N SER A 213 -1.19 0.66 24.79
CA SER A 213 -2.19 -0.34 24.40
C SER A 213 -2.05 -0.76 22.94
N ARG A 214 -1.88 0.20 22.02
CA ARG A 214 -1.71 -0.08 20.59
C ARG A 214 -0.46 -0.87 20.30
N ILE A 215 0.67 -0.53 20.92
CA ILE A 215 1.93 -1.25 20.77
C ILE A 215 1.77 -2.69 21.25
N ARG A 216 1.08 -2.93 22.38
CA ARG A 216 0.81 -4.30 22.86
C ARG A 216 -0.02 -5.10 21.87
N PHE A 217 -1.08 -4.50 21.31
CA PHE A 217 -1.89 -5.12 20.27
C PHE A 217 -1.05 -5.48 19.03
N ILE A 218 -0.26 -4.54 18.52
CA ILE A 218 0.60 -4.77 17.35
C ILE A 218 1.59 -5.90 17.63
N LYS A 219 2.27 -5.87 18.78
CA LYS A 219 3.20 -6.93 19.18
C LYS A 219 2.52 -8.29 19.21
N SER A 220 1.31 -8.40 19.77
CA SER A 220 0.57 -9.67 19.77
C SER A 220 0.19 -10.16 18.38
N ARG A 221 0.02 -9.26 17.40
CA ARG A 221 -0.29 -9.64 16.01
C ARG A 221 0.96 -10.14 15.29
N ILE A 222 2.06 -9.38 15.39
CA ILE A 222 3.31 -9.71 14.72
C ILE A 222 3.98 -10.95 15.34
N SER A 223 3.93 -11.13 16.67
CA SER A 223 4.52 -12.30 17.34
C SER A 223 3.84 -13.63 16.98
N ILE A 224 2.60 -13.59 16.50
CA ILE A 224 1.87 -14.76 16.01
C ILE A 224 2.33 -15.13 14.60
N ALA A 225 2.84 -14.16 13.83
CA ALA A 225 3.33 -14.38 12.46
C ALA A 225 4.80 -14.83 12.39
N TYR A 226 5.62 -14.56 13.41
CA TYR A 226 7.02 -15.01 13.52
C TYR A 226 7.40 -15.33 14.98
N PRO A 227 7.69 -16.59 15.35
CA PRO A 227 8.17 -16.95 16.69
C PRO A 227 9.68 -16.68 16.81
N SER A 228 10.09 -15.42 16.64
CA SER A 228 11.47 -15.02 16.95
C SER A 228 11.57 -13.51 17.11
N TYR A 229 11.02 -13.00 18.21
CA TYR A 229 11.61 -11.82 18.85
C TYR A 229 12.32 -12.32 20.10
N PRO A 230 13.60 -11.96 20.33
CA PRO A 230 14.31 -12.40 21.53
C PRO A 230 13.56 -11.86 22.74
N ALA A 231 13.23 -12.75 23.67
CA ALA A 231 12.77 -12.36 25.00
C ALA A 231 13.80 -11.37 25.57
N GLN A 232 13.33 -10.27 26.13
CA GLN A 232 14.19 -9.43 26.96
C GLN A 232 14.79 -10.35 28.03
N GLU A 233 16.12 -10.46 28.07
CA GLU A 233 16.79 -11.09 29.19
C GLU A 233 16.38 -10.33 30.46
N PRO A 234 15.91 -11.02 31.51
CA PRO A 234 15.64 -10.37 32.77
C PRO A 234 16.96 -9.89 33.38
N ASP A 235 16.96 -8.67 33.87
CA ASP A 235 18.01 -8.09 34.71
C ASP A 235 18.41 -9.11 35.80
N GLN A 236 19.64 -9.60 35.72
CA GLN A 236 20.31 -10.25 36.85
C GLN A 236 21.01 -9.16 37.65
N ASP A 237 20.26 -8.58 38.60
CA ASP A 237 20.84 -8.00 39.82
C ASP A 237 20.54 -8.95 40.98
N GLY A 238 21.59 -9.33 41.72
CA GLY A 238 21.49 -9.86 43.08
C GLY A 238 22.13 -11.22 43.34
N ASP A 239 23.46 -11.28 43.46
CA ASP A 239 24.17 -11.43 44.76
C ASP A 239 25.70 -11.27 44.58
#